data_AF-A0A7Y0DMH2-F1
#
_entry.id   AF-A0A7Y0DMH2-F1
#
_cell.length_a   1.000
_cell.length_b   1.000
_cell.length_c   1.000
_cell.angle_alpha   90.00
_cell.angle_beta   90.00
_cell.angle_gamma   90.00
#
_symmetry.space_group_name_H-M   'P 1'
#
loop_
_entity.id
_entity.type
_entity.pdbx_description
1 polymer ?
#
loop_
_entity_poly.entity_id
_entity_poly.type
_entity_poly.pdbx_seq_one_letter_code
_entity_poly.pdbx_strand_id
1 'polypeptide(L)'
;MIDQVRDDDETATRKLEERKVFHSYVWGISLALSLTLLPFALMHWGAMRGLSLLGVIGALALVQMVVHFHFFLHIGWRQKRDDLLLILFSTLLMVIMVAGTIWIMANLAMRMALQV
;
A
#
# COMPACT_ATOMS: atom_id res chain seq x y z
N MET A 1 -42.70 -4.46 23.43
CA MET A 1 -42.83 -3.75 22.14
C MET A 1 -41.67 -2.79 21.88
N ILE A 2 -41.13 -2.10 22.90
CA ILE A 2 -39.97 -1.20 22.75
C ILE A 2 -38.64 -1.96 22.50
N ASP A 3 -38.47 -3.18 22.99
CA ASP A 3 -37.26 -3.98 22.72
C ASP A 3 -37.12 -4.43 21.26
N GLN A 4 -38.22 -4.81 20.60
CA GLN A 4 -38.18 -5.22 19.19
C GLN A 4 -37.71 -4.09 18.28
N VAL A 5 -38.20 -2.86 18.50
CA VAL A 5 -37.79 -1.67 17.73
C VAL A 5 -36.30 -1.34 17.94
N ARG A 6 -35.72 -1.66 19.10
CA ARG A 6 -34.29 -1.44 19.40
C ARG A 6 -33.41 -2.47 18.68
N ASP A 7 -33.82 -3.74 18.66
CA ASP A 7 -33.12 -4.81 17.92
C ASP A 7 -33.11 -4.57 16.39
N ASP A 8 -34.19 -4.02 15.85
CA ASP A 8 -34.32 -3.73 14.41
C ASP A 8 -33.34 -2.63 13.94
N ASP A 9 -33.11 -1.60 14.77
CA ASP A 9 -32.19 -0.49 14.45
C ASP A 9 -30.72 -0.88 14.63
N GLU A 10 -30.41 -1.72 15.63
CA GLU A 10 -29.06 -2.24 15.88
C GLU A 10 -28.62 -3.23 14.78
N THR A 11 -29.55 -4.07 14.29
CA THR A 11 -29.27 -4.98 13.18
C THR A 11 -29.12 -4.24 11.84
N ALA A 12 -29.86 -3.15 11.62
CA ALA A 12 -29.74 -2.31 10.42
C ALA A 12 -28.41 -1.53 10.39
N THR A 13 -28.00 -0.93 11.51
CA THR A 13 -26.74 -0.18 11.61
C THR A 13 -25.52 -1.08 11.45
N ARG A 14 -25.52 -2.27 12.06
CA ARG A 14 -24.45 -3.26 11.91
C ARG A 14 -24.26 -3.74 10.46
N LYS A 15 -25.35 -3.97 9.72
CA LYS A 15 -25.30 -4.31 8.29
C LYS A 15 -24.71 -3.19 7.43
N LEU A 16 -24.95 -1.93 7.77
CA LEU A 16 -24.39 -0.78 7.06
C LEU A 16 -22.88 -0.62 7.33
N GLU A 17 -22.45 -0.91 8.56
CA GLU A 17 -21.03 -0.87 8.93
C GLU A 17 -20.25 -1.95 8.19
N GLU A 18 -20.74 -3.19 8.16
CA GLU A 18 -20.13 -4.29 7.42
C GLU A 18 -19.95 -3.93 5.93
N ARG A 19 -20.99 -3.40 5.27
CA ARG A 19 -20.90 -3.00 3.84
C ARG A 19 -19.81 -1.96 3.57
N LYS A 20 -19.61 -0.99 4.47
CA LYS A 20 -18.57 0.03 4.31
C LYS A 20 -17.17 -0.56 4.42
N VAL A 21 -16.96 -1.50 5.33
CA VAL A 21 -15.67 -2.18 5.50
C VAL A 21 -15.35 -3.04 4.28
N PHE A 22 -16.34 -3.78 3.76
CA PHE A 22 -16.19 -4.55 2.53
C PHE A 22 -15.82 -3.68 1.32
N HIS A 23 -16.48 -2.53 1.13
CA HIS A 23 -16.17 -1.62 0.02
C HIS A 23 -14.74 -1.07 0.08
N SER A 24 -14.24 -0.74 1.28
CA SER A 24 -12.87 -0.25 1.48
C SER A 24 -11.83 -1.30 1.13
N TYR A 25 -12.08 -2.55 1.54
CA TYR A 25 -11.21 -3.69 1.23
C TYR A 25 -11.16 -4.00 -0.28
N VAL A 26 -12.33 -4.01 -0.93
CA VAL A 26 -12.45 -4.25 -2.37
C VAL A 26 -11.78 -3.15 -3.19
N TRP A 27 -11.89 -1.88 -2.77
CA TRP A 27 -11.25 -0.78 -3.49
C TRP A 27 -9.73 -0.90 -3.51
N GLY A 28 -9.10 -1.18 -2.37
CA GLY A 28 -7.64 -1.30 -2.36
C GLY A 28 -7.12 -2.62 -2.93
N ILE A 29 -7.89 -3.72 -2.89
CA ILE A 29 -7.61 -4.90 -3.72
C ILE A 29 -7.63 -4.53 -5.21
N SER A 30 -8.65 -3.79 -5.66
CA SER A 30 -8.77 -3.39 -7.06
C SER A 30 -7.61 -2.47 -7.49
N LEU A 31 -7.15 -1.59 -6.61
CA LEU A 31 -6.03 -0.69 -6.86
C LEU A 31 -4.70 -1.46 -6.96
N ALA A 32 -4.44 -2.38 -6.02
CA ALA A 32 -3.27 -3.25 -6.06
C ALA A 32 -3.28 -4.16 -7.30
N LEU A 33 -4.43 -4.74 -7.63
CA LEU A 33 -4.59 -5.60 -8.79
C LEU A 33 -4.34 -4.83 -10.09
N SER A 34 -4.89 -3.63 -10.23
CA SER A 34 -4.68 -2.77 -11.41
C SER A 34 -3.22 -2.37 -11.56
N LEU A 35 -2.56 -2.00 -10.45
CA LEU A 35 -1.16 -1.61 -10.45
C LEU A 35 -0.20 -2.78 -10.69
N THR A 36 -0.64 -4.02 -10.45
CA THR A 36 0.11 -5.24 -10.81
C THR A 36 -0.14 -5.65 -12.25
N LEU A 37 -1.35 -5.45 -12.77
CA LEU A 37 -1.68 -5.70 -14.18
C LEU A 37 -0.95 -4.74 -15.12
N LEU A 38 -0.80 -3.47 -14.73
CA LEU A 38 -0.11 -2.44 -15.53
C LEU A 38 1.34 -2.82 -15.92
N PRO A 39 2.24 -3.21 -14.99
CA PRO A 39 3.60 -3.65 -15.32
C PRO A 39 3.61 -4.93 -16.13
N PHE A 40 2.72 -5.88 -15.85
CA PHE A 40 2.62 -7.11 -16.63
C PHE A 40 2.17 -6.84 -18.07
N ALA A 41 1.22 -5.95 -18.28
CA ALA A 41 0.78 -5.53 -19.61
C ALA A 41 1.89 -4.77 -20.36
N LEU A 42 2.59 -3.85 -19.68
CA LEU A 42 3.74 -3.13 -20.24
C LEU A 42 4.89 -4.07 -20.61
N MET A 43 5.18 -5.06 -19.76
CA MET A 43 6.18 -6.10 -20.02
C MET A 43 5.77 -7.00 -21.19
N HIS A 44 4.49 -7.37 -21.28
CA HIS A 44 3.98 -8.24 -22.33
C HIS A 44 3.97 -7.56 -23.71
N TRP A 45 3.69 -6.26 -23.78
CA TRP A 45 3.69 -5.53 -25.06
C TRP A 45 5.08 -5.27 -25.63
N GLY A 46 6.16 -5.47 -24.86
CA GLY A 46 7.52 -5.50 -25.39
C GLY A 46 7.93 -4.24 -26.16
N ALA A 47 7.35 -3.08 -25.86
CA ALA A 47 7.47 -1.89 -26.70
C ALA A 47 8.89 -1.25 -26.68
N MET A 48 9.78 -1.66 -25.77
CA MET A 48 11.12 -1.06 -25.63
C MET A 48 12.22 -2.09 -25.32
N ARG A 49 13.37 -1.98 -26.00
CA ARG A 49 14.54 -2.86 -25.84
C ARG A 49 15.39 -2.47 -24.63
N GLY A 50 15.81 -3.48 -23.86
CA GLY A 50 16.94 -3.42 -22.92
C GLY A 50 16.77 -2.46 -21.74
N LEU A 51 17.45 -1.31 -21.82
CA LEU A 51 17.63 -0.39 -20.69
C LEU A 51 16.35 0.38 -20.31
N SER A 52 15.52 0.75 -21.30
CA SER A 52 14.24 1.42 -21.04
C SER A 52 13.24 0.49 -20.35
N LEU A 53 13.24 -0.81 -20.71
CA LEU A 53 12.36 -1.78 -20.07
C LEU A 53 12.71 -1.97 -18.59
N LEU A 54 14.02 -2.07 -18.28
CA LEU A 54 14.54 -2.19 -16.92
C LEU A 54 14.21 -0.96 -16.06
N GLY A 55 14.37 0.25 -16.61
CA GLY A 55 14.00 1.49 -15.93
C GLY A 55 12.50 1.59 -15.64
N VAL A 56 11.66 1.21 -16.60
CA VAL A 56 10.20 1.22 -16.47
C VAL A 56 9.73 0.18 -15.46
N ILE A 57 10.25 -1.05 -15.50
CA ILE A 57 9.94 -2.09 -14.52
C ILE A 57 10.39 -1.68 -13.12
N GLY A 58 11.60 -1.11 -12.98
CA GLY A 58 12.11 -0.61 -11.70
C GLY A 58 11.24 0.51 -11.12
N ALA A 59 10.80 1.46 -11.96
CA ALA A 59 9.88 2.51 -11.55
C ALA A 59 8.52 1.94 -11.12
N LEU A 60 7.93 1.02 -11.88
CA LEU A 60 6.67 0.38 -11.50
C LEU A 60 6.82 -0.48 -10.23
N ALA A 61 7.96 -1.12 -10.01
CA ALA A 61 8.25 -1.87 -8.78
C ALA A 61 8.31 -0.96 -7.55
N LEU A 62 8.92 0.23 -7.68
CA LEU A 62 8.91 1.24 -6.62
C LEU A 62 7.49 1.71 -6.29
N VAL A 63 6.68 2.03 -7.31
CA VAL A 63 5.29 2.44 -7.12
C VAL A 63 4.47 1.31 -6.47
N GLN A 64 4.68 0.07 -6.90
CA GLN A 64 4.04 -1.12 -6.32
C GLN A 64 4.39 -1.30 -4.84
N MET A 65 5.66 -1.13 -4.47
CA MET A 65 6.10 -1.20 -3.08
C MET A 65 5.35 -0.17 -2.23
N VAL A 66 5.28 1.10 -2.69
CA VAL A 66 4.58 2.18 -1.97
C VAL A 66 3.08 1.88 -1.81
N VAL A 67 2.41 1.40 -2.86
CA VAL A 67 0.98 1.07 -2.79
C VAL A 67 0.69 -0.14 -1.91
N HIS A 68 1.57 -1.15 -1.91
CA HIS A 68 1.45 -2.28 -1.00
C HIS A 68 1.60 -1.84 0.46
N PHE A 69 2.55 -0.95 0.76
CA PHE A 69 2.66 -0.34 2.09
C PHE A 69 1.43 0.47 2.47
N HIS A 70 0.85 1.25 1.55
CA HIS A 70 -0.35 2.03 1.82
C HIS A 70 -1.58 1.15 2.08
N PHE A 71 -1.77 0.09 1.30
CA PHE A 71 -2.89 -0.84 1.46
C PHE A 71 -2.73 -1.73 2.70
N PHE A 72 -1.50 -2.18 2.99
CA PHE A 72 -1.20 -2.94 4.20
C PHE A 72 -1.41 -2.10 5.47
N LEU A 73 -1.13 -0.80 5.40
CA LEU A 73 -1.40 0.14 6.48
C LEU A 73 -2.83 0.70 6.47
N HIS A 74 -3.74 -0.04 5.82
CA HIS A 74 -5.20 -0.03 5.91
C HIS A 74 -5.79 1.14 6.72
N ILE A 75 -5.84 2.34 6.11
CA ILE A 75 -6.50 3.49 6.72
C ILE A 75 -8.01 3.32 6.57
N GLY A 76 -8.64 2.77 7.59
CA GLY A 76 -10.07 2.89 7.73
C GLY A 76 -10.40 4.35 8.00
N TRP A 77 -11.14 5.02 7.11
CA TRP A 77 -11.58 6.42 7.25
C TRP A 77 -12.49 6.70 8.48
N ARG A 78 -12.60 5.73 9.40
CA ARG A 78 -13.36 5.78 10.66
C ARG A 78 -12.50 5.39 11.87
N GLN A 79 -11.18 5.54 11.78
CA GLN A 79 -10.31 5.35 12.94
C GLN A 79 -10.26 6.62 13.80
N LYS A 80 -10.25 6.41 15.12
CA LYS A 80 -10.05 7.48 16.11
C LYS A 80 -8.73 8.20 15.83
N ARG A 81 -8.59 9.46 16.27
CA ARG A 81 -7.38 10.27 16.01
C ARG A 81 -6.09 9.57 16.46
N ASP A 82 -6.17 8.76 17.51
CA ASP A 82 -5.05 8.03 18.09
C ASP A 82 -4.50 6.96 17.14
N ASP A 83 -5.39 6.26 16.43
CA ASP A 83 -5.03 5.25 15.45
C ASP A 83 -4.39 5.86 14.21
N LEU A 84 -4.86 7.04 13.81
CA LEU A 84 -4.25 7.80 12.71
C LEU A 84 -2.82 8.23 13.05
N LEU A 85 -2.57 8.59 14.31
CA LEU A 85 -1.25 8.94 14.82
C LEU A 85 -0.31 7.72 14.83
N LEU A 86 -0.80 6.55 15.27
CA LEU A 86 -0.05 5.30 15.26
C LEU A 86 0.32 4.86 13.83
N ILE A 87 -0.62 4.98 12.90
CA ILE A 87 -0.42 4.70 11.46
C ILE A 87 0.61 5.67 10.86
N LEU A 88 0.47 6.97 11.11
CA LEU A 88 1.43 7.97 10.63
C LEU A 88 2.83 7.73 11.18
N PHE A 89 2.93 7.41 12.48
CA PHE A 89 4.19 7.10 13.13
C PHE A 89 4.84 5.84 12.56
N SER A 90 4.07 4.76 12.38
CA SER A 90 4.56 3.52 11.75
C SER A 90 5.02 3.75 10.31
N THR A 91 4.28 4.53 9.52
CA THR A 91 4.67 4.91 8.15
C THR A 91 5.99 5.67 8.14
N LEU A 92 6.13 6.65 9.03
CA LEU A 92 7.34 7.46 9.14
C LEU A 92 8.56 6.59 9.46
N LEU A 93 8.43 5.69 10.43
CA LEU A 93 9.49 4.73 10.75
C LEU A 93 9.82 3.82 9.56
N MET A 94 8.82 3.35 8.82
CA MET A 94 9.01 2.54 7.63
C MET A 94 9.83 3.28 6.55
N VAL A 95 9.48 4.54 6.28
CA VAL A 95 10.20 5.38 5.31
C VAL A 95 11.65 5.59 5.73
N ILE A 96 11.88 5.91 7.00
CA ILE A 96 13.23 6.10 7.54
C ILE A 96 14.04 4.81 7.47
N MET A 97 13.43 3.65 7.77
CA MET A 97 14.10 2.35 7.66
C MET A 97 14.52 2.04 6.23
N VAL A 98 13.60 2.15 5.27
CA VAL A 98 13.91 1.85 3.86
C VAL A 98 14.96 2.83 3.31
N ALA A 99 14.78 4.13 3.51
CA ALA A 99 15.73 5.14 3.06
C ALA A 99 17.10 4.96 3.71
N GLY A 100 17.13 4.66 5.02
CA GLY A 100 18.34 4.36 5.78
C GLY A 100 19.04 3.11 5.26
N THR A 101 18.31 2.02 4.99
CA THR A 101 18.89 0.80 4.43
C THR A 101 19.49 1.03 3.06
N ILE A 102 18.78 1.74 2.16
CA ILE A 102 19.31 2.08 0.83
C ILE A 102 20.57 2.95 0.96
N TRP A 103 20.55 3.97 1.81
CA TRP A 103 21.71 4.84 2.04
C TRP A 103 22.93 4.08 2.57
N ILE A 104 22.73 3.23 3.58
CA ILE A 104 23.80 2.41 4.18
C ILE A 104 24.36 1.45 3.14
N MET A 105 23.51 0.74 2.41
CA MET A 105 23.94 -0.22 1.38
C MET A 105 24.66 0.48 0.23
N ALA A 106 24.20 1.65 -0.22
CA ALA A 106 24.86 2.43 -1.25
C ALA A 106 26.23 2.95 -0.79
N ASN A 107 26.33 3.49 0.43
CA ASN A 107 27.60 3.93 1.00
C ASN A 107 28.59 2.76 1.19
N LEU A 108 28.09 1.60 1.64
CA LEU A 108 28.90 0.39 1.77
C LEU A 108 29.40 -0.12 0.41
N ALA A 109 28.51 -0.16 -0.60
CA ALA A 109 28.86 -0.55 -1.96
C ALA A 109 29.91 0.39 -2.58
N MET A 110 29.76 1.70 -2.40
CA MET A 110 30.76 2.68 -2.87
C MET A 110 32.11 2.51 -2.18
N ARG A 111 32.13 2.23 -0.87
CA ARG A 111 33.37 2.00 -0.11
C ARG A 111 34.09 0.73 -0.55
N MET A 112 33.36 -0.36 -0.78
CA MET A 112 33.96 -1.61 -1.27
C MET A 112 34.41 -1.49 -2.74
N ALA A 113 33.66 -0.80 -3.59
CA ALA A 113 34.01 -0.61 -5.00
C ALA A 113 35.25 0.28 -5.21
N LEU A 114 35.50 1.23 -4.30
CA LEU A 114 36.72 2.07 -4.31
C LEU A 114 37.96 1.36 -3.73
N GLN A 115 37.79 0.18 -3.11
CA GLN A 115 38.86 -0.58 -2.45
C GLN A 115 39.36 -1.79 -3.28
N VAL A 116 38.89 -1.94 -4.51
CA VAL A 116 39.38 -2.89 -5.53
C VAL A 116 40.05 -2.10 -6.66
#